data_AF-A0A0B2PRZ3-F1
#
_entry.id   AF-A0A0B2PRZ3-F1
#
_cell.length_a   1.000
_cell.length_b   1.000
_cell.length_c   1.000
_cell.angle_alpha   90.00
_cell.angle_beta   90.00
_cell.angle_gamma   90.00
#
_symmetry.space_group_name_H-M   'P 1'
#
loop_
_entity.id
_entity.type
_entity.pdbx_description
1 polymer ?
#
loop_
_entity_poly.entity_id
_entity_poly.type
_entity_poly.pdbx_seq_one_letter_code
_entity_poly.pdbx_strand_id
1 'polypeptide(L)'
;MEYRNKLVLAPMVRVGTLPFRLLAAQYGADITYSEEIIYHRMLKCDHQINELIGSTDFVEKGTKNVVFRTCDEEKDTVVFQIGTSNALRALATAQLVQVNCVFCFPFYTEVDM
;
A
#
# COMPACT_ATOMS: atom_id res chain seq x y z
N MET A 1 -12.49 -0.89 9.16
CA MET A 1 -11.49 -1.91 9.53
C MET A 1 -11.33 -1.92 11.04
N GLU A 2 -11.45 -3.09 11.69
CA GLU A 2 -11.28 -3.24 13.13
C GLU A 2 -10.00 -4.05 13.39
N TYR A 3 -9.13 -3.57 14.29
CA TYR A 3 -7.79 -4.16 14.52
C TYR A 3 -7.73 -5.14 15.70
N ARG A 4 -8.82 -5.32 16.45
CA ARG A 4 -8.82 -6.13 17.67
C ARG A 4 -8.91 -7.63 17.34
N ASN A 5 -8.05 -8.43 17.96
CA ASN A 5 -7.98 -9.90 17.78
C ASN A 5 -7.88 -10.32 16.29
N LYS A 6 -7.10 -9.59 15.51
CA LYS A 6 -6.90 -9.85 14.08
C LYS A 6 -5.55 -10.50 13.79
N LEU A 7 -5.51 -11.39 12.81
CA LEU A 7 -4.27 -11.91 12.24
C LEU A 7 -3.76 -10.92 11.20
N VAL A 8 -2.61 -10.30 11.51
CA VAL A 8 -2.05 -9.21 10.72
C VAL A 8 -0.75 -9.67 10.06
N LEU A 9 -0.67 -9.55 8.73
CA LEU A 9 0.58 -9.66 8.02
C LEU A 9 1.35 -8.34 8.18
N ALA A 10 2.54 -8.40 8.79
CA ALA A 10 3.41 -7.25 8.98
C ALA A 10 3.97 -6.72 7.65
N PRO A 11 4.31 -5.41 7.58
CA PRO A 11 4.94 -4.85 6.39
C PRO A 11 6.36 -5.39 6.21
N MET A 12 6.64 -5.89 5.01
CA MET A 12 7.96 -6.42 4.66
C MET A 12 8.35 -5.90 3.28
N VAL A 13 9.41 -5.09 3.22
CA VAL A 13 9.94 -4.56 1.96
C VAL A 13 10.40 -5.72 1.08
N ARG A 14 10.07 -5.68 -0.21
CA ARG A 14 10.22 -6.71 -1.26
C ARG A 14 9.31 -7.92 -1.16
N VAL A 15 8.89 -8.31 0.05
CA VAL A 15 8.09 -9.52 0.26
C VAL A 15 6.60 -9.21 0.16
N GLY A 16 6.15 -8.06 0.68
CA GLY A 16 4.75 -7.62 0.76
C GLY A 16 4.10 -7.22 -0.57
N THR A 17 4.49 -7.84 -1.68
CA THR A 17 3.90 -7.65 -3.01
C THR A 17 2.50 -8.28 -3.09
N LEU A 18 1.71 -7.94 -4.12
CA LEU A 18 0.32 -8.41 -4.27
C LEU A 18 0.15 -9.93 -4.12
N PRO A 19 0.95 -10.81 -4.78
CA PRO A 19 0.76 -12.25 -4.67
C PRO A 19 0.90 -12.77 -3.24
N PHE A 20 1.85 -12.20 -2.47
CA PHE A 20 2.10 -12.63 -1.11
C PHE A 20 1.00 -12.17 -0.14
N ARG A 21 0.45 -10.97 -0.36
CA ARG A 21 -0.69 -10.47 0.44
C ARG A 21 -1.94 -11.30 0.20
N LEU A 22 -2.25 -11.61 -1.07
CA LEU A 22 -3.37 -12.49 -1.42
C LEU A 22 -3.20 -13.89 -0.83
N LEU A 23 -1.97 -14.43 -0.88
CA LEU A 23 -1.66 -15.71 -0.26
C LEU A 23 -1.89 -15.67 1.26
N ALA A 24 -1.41 -14.62 1.95
CA ALA A 24 -1.63 -14.46 3.38
C ALA A 24 -3.13 -14.37 3.73
N ALA A 25 -3.91 -13.63 2.93
CA ALA A 25 -5.36 -13.56 3.09
C ALA A 25 -6.02 -14.93 2.90
N GLN A 26 -5.59 -15.73 1.91
CA GLN A 26 -6.07 -17.10 1.69
C GLN A 26 -5.77 -18.03 2.88
N TYR A 27 -4.66 -17.82 3.59
CA TYR A 27 -4.30 -18.57 4.80
C TYR A 27 -4.93 -18.01 6.08
N GLY A 28 -5.82 -17.02 5.99
CA GLY A 28 -6.58 -16.51 7.13
C GLY A 28 -6.06 -15.23 7.77
N ALA A 29 -5.17 -14.47 7.10
CA ALA A 29 -4.85 -13.12 7.55
C ALA A 29 -6.06 -12.19 7.36
N ASP A 30 -6.49 -11.53 8.43
CA ASP A 30 -7.56 -10.53 8.40
C ASP A 30 -7.09 -9.20 7.80
N ILE A 31 -5.82 -8.85 8.01
CA ILE A 31 -5.23 -7.57 7.61
C ILE A 31 -3.88 -7.84 6.95
N THR A 32 -3.64 -7.25 5.78
CA THR A 32 -2.40 -7.40 5.05
C THR A 32 -1.72 -6.05 4.80
N TYR A 33 -0.54 -5.85 5.37
CA TYR A 33 0.24 -4.65 5.09
C TYR A 33 0.98 -4.78 3.75
N SER A 34 0.97 -3.70 2.98
CA SER A 34 1.86 -3.55 1.83
C SER A 34 3.31 -3.38 2.28
N GLU A 35 4.22 -3.44 1.31
CA GLU A 35 5.58 -2.93 1.48
C GLU A 35 5.55 -1.45 1.88
N GLU A 36 6.58 -1.00 2.58
CA GLU A 36 6.78 0.43 2.82
C GLU A 36 7.16 1.12 1.51
N ILE A 37 6.32 2.05 1.05
CA ILE A 37 6.59 2.82 -0.16
C ILE A 37 6.86 4.28 0.20
N ILE A 38 7.98 4.80 -0.29
CA ILE A 38 8.35 6.21 -0.07
C ILE A 38 7.40 7.12 -0.87
N TYR A 39 6.82 8.13 -0.21
CA TYR A 39 5.86 9.06 -0.83
C TYR A 39 6.38 9.68 -2.15
N HIS A 40 7.69 9.95 -2.23
CA HIS A 40 8.32 10.60 -3.37
C HIS A 40 8.21 9.77 -4.65
N ARG A 41 8.18 8.43 -4.52
CA ARG A 41 7.94 7.54 -5.64
C ARG A 41 6.46 7.51 -6.03
N MET A 42 5.56 7.44 -5.05
CA MET A 42 4.12 7.41 -5.30
C MET A 42 3.60 8.67 -5.99
N LEU A 43 4.06 9.86 -5.61
CA LEU A 43 3.62 11.12 -6.25
C LEU A 43 4.04 11.24 -7.72
N LYS A 44 5.01 10.44 -8.18
CA LYS A 44 5.43 10.38 -9.59
C LYS A 44 4.69 9.29 -10.37
N CYS A 45 3.79 8.54 -9.74
CA CYS A 45 3.06 7.47 -10.38
C CYS A 45 1.75 7.96 -11.00
N ASP A 46 1.34 7.29 -12.07
CA ASP A 46 -0.03 7.36 -12.59
C ASP A 46 -0.81 6.11 -12.17
N HIS A 47 -2.07 6.32 -11.85
CA HIS A 47 -3.04 5.25 -11.60
C HIS A 47 -3.51 4.67 -12.94
N GLN A 48 -3.28 3.38 -13.17
CA GLN A 48 -3.67 2.65 -14.37
C GLN A 48 -4.48 1.42 -14.00
N ILE A 49 -5.66 1.28 -14.61
CA ILE A 49 -6.49 0.09 -14.45
C ILE A 49 -6.02 -0.95 -15.47
N ASN A 50 -5.69 -2.13 -15.00
CA ASN A 50 -5.27 -3.25 -15.82
C ASN A 50 -6.41 -4.27 -15.95
N GLU A 51 -7.21 -4.12 -16.99
CA GLU A 51 -8.39 -4.96 -17.25
C GLU A 51 -8.03 -6.44 -17.50
N LEU A 52 -6.82 -6.73 -17.97
CA LEU A 52 -6.40 -8.09 -18.32
C LEU A 52 -6.23 -8.99 -17.09
N ILE A 53 -5.84 -8.40 -15.96
CA ILE A 53 -5.63 -9.10 -14.67
C ILE A 53 -6.57 -8.60 -13.57
N GLY A 54 -7.43 -7.62 -13.86
CA GLY A 54 -8.36 -7.05 -12.87
C GLY A 54 -7.65 -6.34 -11.72
N SER A 55 -6.51 -5.69 -11.98
CA SER A 55 -5.73 -4.98 -10.96
C SER A 55 -5.65 -3.49 -11.22
N THR A 56 -5.45 -2.72 -10.15
CA THR A 56 -5.05 -1.33 -10.19
C THR A 56 -3.55 -1.22 -9.98
N ASP A 57 -2.87 -0.60 -10.94
CA ASP A 57 -1.42 -0.45 -10.97
C ASP A 57 -1.04 1.03 -10.81
N PHE A 58 -0.10 1.31 -9.92
CA PHE A 58 0.53 2.62 -9.78
C PHE A 58 1.89 2.56 -10.44
N VAL A 59 2.01 3.22 -11.60
CA VAL A 59 3.16 3.10 -12.50
C VAL A 59 3.95 4.39 -12.52
N GLU A 60 5.26 4.33 -12.25
CA GLU A 60 6.14 5.49 -12.26
C GLU A 60 6.29 6.10 -13.67
N LYS A 61 6.11 7.43 -13.76
CA LYS A 61 6.33 8.20 -14.99
C LYS A 61 7.78 8.07 -15.46
N GLY A 62 7.96 7.65 -16.71
CA GLY A 62 9.26 7.55 -17.38
C GLY A 62 9.84 6.13 -17.38
N THR A 63 9.95 5.48 -16.22
CA THR A 63 10.51 4.12 -16.12
C THR A 63 9.49 3.03 -16.44
N LYS A 64 8.18 3.34 -16.39
CA LYS A 64 7.07 2.38 -16.52
C LYS A 64 7.13 1.23 -15.50
N ASN A 65 7.83 1.41 -14.39
CA ASN A 65 7.89 0.43 -13.31
C ASN A 65 6.62 0.50 -12.46
N VAL A 66 6.05 -0.67 -12.14
CA VAL A 66 4.92 -0.78 -11.21
C VAL A 66 5.45 -0.63 -9.79
N VAL A 67 5.05 0.43 -9.10
CA VAL A 67 5.48 0.74 -7.73
C VAL A 67 4.55 0.09 -6.71
N PHE A 68 3.25 0.11 -6.99
CA PHE A 68 2.25 -0.55 -6.17
C PHE A 68 1.18 -1.16 -7.07
N ARG A 69 0.71 -2.34 -6.73
CA ARG A 69 -0.38 -3.04 -7.43
C ARG A 69 -1.33 -3.58 -6.39
N THR A 70 -2.63 -3.41 -6.65
CA THR A 70 -3.71 -3.89 -5.80
C THR A 70 -4.88 -4.42 -6.63
N CYS A 71 -5.77 -5.22 -6.06
CA CYS A 71 -6.97 -5.74 -6.71
C CYS A 71 -8.17 -5.59 -5.78
N ASP A 72 -9.37 -5.73 -6.34
CA ASP A 72 -10.61 -5.59 -5.57
C ASP A 72 -10.76 -6.66 -4.46
N GLU A 73 -10.11 -7.81 -4.61
CA GLU A 73 -10.15 -8.93 -3.64
C GLU A 73 -9.50 -8.59 -2.30
N GLU A 74 -8.43 -7.77 -2.29
CA GLU A 74 -7.75 -7.37 -1.06
C GLU A 74 -8.21 -6.00 -0.53
N LYS A 75 -9.15 -5.32 -1.20
CA LYS A 75 -9.54 -3.93 -0.89
C LYS A 75 -9.96 -3.72 0.58
N ASP A 76 -10.62 -4.71 1.16
CA ASP A 76 -11.10 -4.64 2.55
C ASP A 76 -10.06 -5.09 3.59
N THR A 77 -8.95 -5.69 3.16
CA THR A 77 -7.90 -6.25 4.03
C THR A 77 -6.55 -5.55 3.87
N VAL A 78 -6.31 -4.86 2.76
CA VAL A 78 -5.02 -4.25 2.43
C VAL A 78 -4.84 -2.92 3.16
N VAL A 79 -3.69 -2.81 3.80
CA VAL A 79 -3.24 -1.61 4.47
C VAL A 79 -2.01 -1.06 3.74
N PHE A 80 -2.16 0.12 3.17
CA PHE A 80 -1.07 0.80 2.46
C PHE A 80 -0.17 1.52 3.46
N GLN A 81 1.12 1.15 3.49
CA GLN A 81 2.12 1.79 4.33
C GLN A 81 2.98 2.77 3.54
N ILE A 82 3.10 4.00 4.04
CA ILE A 82 3.89 5.05 3.41
C ILE A 82 5.05 5.52 4.29
N GLY A 83 6.25 5.59 3.72
CA GLY A 83 7.39 6.26 4.34
C GLY A 83 7.37 7.76 4.01
N THR A 84 7.19 8.63 5.00
CA THR A 84 7.13 10.09 4.83
C THR A 84 7.66 10.85 6.04
N SER A 85 8.27 12.00 5.80
CA SER A 85 8.70 12.97 6.82
C SER A 85 7.91 14.28 6.79
N ASN A 86 6.83 14.35 5.99
CA ASN A 86 6.02 15.55 5.84
C ASN A 86 4.52 15.21 5.76
N ALA A 87 3.73 15.82 6.65
CA ALA A 87 2.30 15.57 6.77
C ALA A 87 1.50 15.92 5.48
N LEU A 88 1.82 17.03 4.82
CA LEU A 88 1.11 17.46 3.60
C LEU A 88 1.35 16.49 2.43
N ARG A 89 2.60 16.01 2.29
CA ARG A 89 2.95 15.04 1.24
C ARG A 89 2.33 13.67 1.50
N ALA A 90 2.21 13.33 2.77
CA ALA A 90 1.54 12.11 3.19
C ALA A 90 0.04 12.16 2.89
N LEU A 91 -0.62 13.29 3.16
CA LEU A 91 -2.02 13.52 2.78
C LEU A 91 -2.23 13.43 1.27
N ALA A 92 -1.38 14.07 0.48
CA ALA A 92 -1.46 14.02 -0.98
C ALA A 92 -1.33 12.58 -1.52
N THR A 93 -0.44 11.79 -0.92
CA THR A 93 -0.29 10.37 -1.28
C THR A 93 -1.49 9.54 -0.81
N ALA A 94 -2.04 9.85 0.36
CA ALA A 94 -3.24 9.20 0.88
C ALA A 94 -4.44 9.40 -0.06
N GLN A 95 -4.66 10.63 -0.51
CA GLN A 95 -5.73 10.96 -1.47
C GLN A 95 -5.58 10.21 -2.80
N LEU A 96 -4.34 9.93 -3.23
CA LEU A 96 -4.05 9.20 -4.46
C LEU A 96 -4.37 7.70 -4.35
N VAL A 97 -4.27 7.11 -3.15
CA VAL A 97 -4.46 5.66 -2.92
C VAL A 97 -5.82 5.36 -2.23
N GLN A 98 -6.52 6.37 -1.73
CA GLN A 98 -7.77 6.26 -0.94
C GLN A 98 -8.87 5.42 -1.60
N VAL A 99 -8.88 5.31 -2.93
CA VAL A 99 -9.93 4.60 -3.67
C VAL A 99 -9.91 3.09 -3.42
N ASN A 100 -8.72 2.52 -3.16
CA ASN A 100 -8.51 1.07 -3.19
C ASN A 100 -7.80 0.47 -1.96
N CYS A 101 -7.36 1.27 -0.99
CA CYS A 101 -6.71 0.75 0.22
C CYS A 101 -7.11 1.50 1.49
N VAL A 102 -7.04 0.79 2.63
CA VAL A 102 -7.03 1.43 3.96
C VAL A 102 -5.61 1.95 4.24
N PHE A 103 -5.50 3.15 4.80
CA PHE A 103 -4.21 3.85 4.92
C PHE A 103 -3.59 3.67 6.31
N CYS A 104 -2.28 3.35 6.39
CA CYS A 104 -1.54 3.33 7.65
C CYS A 104 -0.28 4.21 7.59
N PHE A 105 -0.16 5.09 8.58
CA PHE A 105 1.01 5.93 8.80
C PHE A 105 1.99 5.25 9.76
N PRO A 106 3.24 4.95 9.35
CA PRO A 106 4.35 5.01 10.27
C PRO A 106 4.70 6.49 10.46
N PHE A 107 4.40 7.02 11.64
CA PHE A 107 4.83 8.36 12.02
C PHE A 107 6.33 8.30 12.37
N TYR A 108 7.22 8.62 11.42
CA TYR A 108 8.63 8.89 11.70
C TYR A 108 8.83 10.34 12.20
N THR A 109 8.04 10.79 13.17
CA THR A 109 8.38 11.98 13.95
C THR A 109 8.28 11.65 15.42
N GLU A 110 9.36 11.03 15.93
CA GLU A 110 9.96 11.23 17.25
C GLU A 110 11.12 10.21 17.46
N VAL A 111 12.09 10.22 16.54
CA VAL A 111 13.46 9.75 16.83
C VAL A 111 14.41 10.78 16.24
N ASP A 112 14.51 11.94 16.91
CA ASP A 112 15.61 12.90 16.81
C ASP A 112 15.42 13.96 17.94
N MET A 113 15.69 13.56 19.19
CA MET A 113 16.53 14.24 20.22
C MET A 113 16.23 13.69 21.63
#